data_AF-A0A1G2YML1-F1
#
_entry.id   AF-A0A1G2YML1-F1
#
_cell.length_a   1.000
_cell.length_b   1.000
_cell.length_c   1.000
_cell.angle_alpha   90.00
_cell.angle_beta   90.00
_cell.angle_gamma   90.00
#
_symmetry.space_group_name_H-M   'P 1'
#
loop_
_entity.id
_entity.type
_entity.pdbx_description
1 polymer ?
#
loop_
_entity_poly.entity_id
_entity_poly.type
_entity_poly.pdbx_seq_one_letter_code
_entity_poly.pdbx_strand_id
1 'polypeptide(L)'
;MAKIEPDSEIFEFAISREIASHNFYMALTKVVSNPEIRTVFEELAKEELGHKEKLELEVLKMGRTLPSEEDLLALSEDNSIPNSDSLLKMDYKDILLLAIEKEDVSFRTYVDLVPHAVDEESKDVLLAIAEEEVKHKFRFEFEYDMLMKKT
;
A
#
# COMPACT_ATOMS: atom_id res chain seq x y z
N MET A 1 7.24 -12.52 -29.88
CA MET A 1 6.67 -12.87 -28.57
C MET A 1 7.56 -12.20 -27.54
N ALA A 2 7.07 -11.13 -26.91
CA ALA A 2 7.84 -10.42 -25.89
C ALA A 2 8.11 -11.41 -24.76
N LYS A 3 9.39 -11.55 -24.41
CA LYS A 3 9.84 -12.37 -23.30
C LYS A 3 9.43 -11.59 -22.06
N ILE A 4 8.34 -12.01 -21.43
CA ILE A 4 7.91 -11.48 -20.15
C ILE A 4 9.06 -11.78 -19.17
N GLU A 5 9.69 -10.73 -18.65
CA GLU A 5 10.72 -10.84 -17.62
C GLU A 5 10.05 -10.64 -16.26
N PRO A 6 10.19 -11.60 -15.32
CA PRO A 6 9.41 -11.65 -14.08
C PRO A 6 9.60 -10.40 -13.20
N ASP A 7 10.77 -9.75 -13.27
CA ASP A 7 11.09 -8.64 -12.38
C ASP A 7 10.28 -7.38 -12.68
N SER A 8 9.96 -7.09 -13.95
CA SER A 8 9.18 -5.88 -14.31
C SER A 8 7.74 -5.99 -13.85
N GLU A 9 7.12 -7.15 -14.08
CA GLU A 9 5.73 -7.41 -13.67
C GLU A 9 5.59 -7.37 -12.14
N ILE A 10 6.63 -7.78 -11.43
CA ILE A 10 6.70 -7.71 -9.98
C ILE A 10 6.70 -6.26 -9.47
N PHE A 11 7.54 -5.39 -10.04
CA PHE A 11 7.56 -3.98 -9.64
C PHE A 11 6.30 -3.24 -10.08
N GLU A 12 5.77 -3.55 -11.27
CA GLU A 12 4.48 -3.01 -11.74
C GLU A 12 3.33 -3.41 -10.79
N PHE A 13 3.32 -4.66 -10.34
CA PHE A 13 2.37 -5.12 -9.33
C PHE A 13 2.55 -4.38 -8.00
N ALA A 14 3.78 -4.25 -7.49
CA ALA A 14 4.04 -3.50 -6.25
C ALA A 14 3.58 -2.04 -6.37
N ILE A 15 3.90 -1.36 -7.47
CA ILE A 15 3.46 0.01 -7.74
C ILE A 15 1.92 0.09 -7.78
N SER A 16 1.25 -0.88 -8.40
CA SER A 16 -0.22 -0.92 -8.41
C SER A 16 -0.82 -0.98 -7.00
N ARG A 17 -0.16 -1.70 -6.08
CA ARG A 17 -0.57 -1.83 -4.68
C ARG A 17 -0.42 -0.50 -3.95
N GLU A 18 0.69 0.21 -4.15
CA GLU A 18 0.92 1.54 -3.57
C GLU A 18 -0.10 2.57 -4.05
N ILE A 19 -0.43 2.58 -5.34
CA ILE A 19 -1.48 3.46 -5.88
C ILE A 19 -2.83 3.13 -5.24
N ALA A 20 -3.16 1.84 -5.09
CA ALA A 20 -4.39 1.40 -4.45
C ALA A 20 -4.45 1.79 -2.96
N SER A 21 -3.34 1.64 -2.22
CA SER A 21 -3.21 2.05 -0.81
C SER A 21 -3.32 3.55 -0.63
N HIS A 22 -2.62 4.34 -1.45
CA HIS A 22 -2.75 5.79 -1.48
C HIS A 22 -4.21 6.22 -1.67
N ASN A 23 -4.88 5.67 -2.68
CA ASN A 23 -6.27 5.98 -3.00
C ASN A 23 -7.22 5.57 -1.87
N PHE A 24 -6.96 4.43 -1.23
CA PHE A 24 -7.71 3.96 -0.07
C PHE A 24 -7.60 4.93 1.10
N TYR A 25 -6.39 5.33 1.50
CA TYR A 25 -6.21 6.29 2.58
C TYR A 25 -6.79 7.66 2.25
N MET A 26 -6.63 8.14 1.02
CA MET A 26 -7.28 9.37 0.54
C MET A 26 -8.80 9.30 0.48
N ALA A 27 -9.39 8.10 0.36
CA ALA A 27 -10.84 7.92 0.49
C ALA A 27 -11.27 8.00 1.97
N LEU A 28 -10.48 7.42 2.87
CA LEU A 28 -10.75 7.46 4.32
C LEU A 28 -10.74 8.88 4.89
N THR A 29 -9.85 9.75 4.42
CA THR A 29 -9.80 11.17 4.86
C THR A 29 -11.10 11.93 4.58
N LYS A 30 -11.83 11.54 3.52
CA LYS A 30 -13.10 12.16 3.11
C LYS A 30 -14.29 11.72 3.94
N VAL A 31 -14.24 10.52 4.52
CA VAL A 31 -15.35 9.95 5.31
C VAL A 31 -15.15 10.12 6.82
N VAL A 32 -13.90 10.21 7.29
CA VAL A 32 -13.62 10.35 8.72
C VAL A 32 -13.93 11.76 9.22
N SER A 33 -14.67 11.83 10.34
CA SER A 33 -15.08 13.09 10.97
C SER A 33 -14.07 13.62 11.98
N ASN A 34 -13.26 12.75 12.60
CA ASN A 34 -12.24 13.15 13.56
C ASN A 34 -11.01 13.74 12.83
N PRO A 35 -10.64 15.01 13.10
CA PRO A 35 -9.48 15.66 12.48
C PRO A 35 -8.15 14.97 12.75
N GLU A 36 -7.94 14.44 13.96
CA GLU A 36 -6.69 13.76 14.32
C GLU A 36 -6.50 12.48 13.49
N ILE A 37 -7.57 11.69 13.38
CA ILE A 37 -7.57 10.46 12.57
C ILE A 37 -7.43 10.79 11.07
N ARG A 38 -8.04 11.90 10.62
CA ARG A 38 -7.85 12.37 9.24
C ARG A 38 -6.38 12.63 8.94
N THR A 39 -5.68 13.34 9.83
CA THR A 39 -4.25 13.62 9.67
C THR A 39 -3.44 12.33 9.59
N VAL A 40 -3.76 11.31 10.40
CA VAL A 40 -3.10 10.00 10.31
C VAL A 40 -3.25 9.37 8.92
N PHE A 41 -4.45 9.37 8.34
CA PHE A 41 -4.64 8.82 6.99
C PHE A 41 -4.00 9.67 5.89
N GLU A 42 -3.93 11.00 6.06
CA GLU A 42 -3.20 11.89 5.13
C GLU A 42 -1.69 11.62 5.15
N GLU A 43 -1.12 11.39 6.33
CA GLU A 43 0.28 11.01 6.51
C GLU A 43 0.58 9.68 5.83
N LEU A 44 -0.24 8.65 6.09
CA LEU A 44 -0.08 7.34 5.47
C LEU A 44 -0.20 7.41 3.95
N ALA A 45 -1.22 8.08 3.41
CA ALA A 45 -1.36 8.28 1.97
C ALA A 45 -0.09 8.90 1.35
N LYS A 46 0.59 9.80 2.07
CA LYS A 46 1.84 10.39 1.62
C LYS A 46 3.02 9.42 1.70
N GLU A 47 3.05 8.53 2.69
CA GLU A 47 4.05 7.47 2.82
C GLU A 47 3.94 6.46 1.66
N GLU A 48 2.72 5.99 1.33
CA GLU A 48 2.47 5.13 0.14
C GLU A 48 2.93 5.79 -1.17
N LEU A 49 2.73 7.11 -1.30
CA LEU A 49 3.22 7.84 -2.47
C LEU A 49 4.76 7.83 -2.53
N GLY A 50 5.42 7.93 -1.38
CA GLY A 50 6.88 7.80 -1.30
C GLY A 50 7.38 6.40 -1.64
N HIS A 51 6.65 5.35 -1.25
CA HIS A 51 6.94 3.96 -1.66
C HIS A 51 6.82 3.79 -3.17
N LYS A 52 5.72 4.27 -3.75
CA LYS A 52 5.53 4.32 -5.20
C LYS A 52 6.74 4.97 -5.88
N GLU A 53 7.13 6.17 -5.47
CA GLU A 53 8.27 6.89 -6.06
C GLU A 53 9.59 6.10 -5.97
N LYS A 54 9.84 5.42 -4.83
CA LYS A 54 11.01 4.53 -4.66
C LYS A 54 10.97 3.38 -5.68
N LEU A 55 9.83 2.71 -5.84
CA LEU A 55 9.68 1.58 -6.77
C LEU A 55 9.78 2.03 -8.24
N GLU A 56 9.20 3.17 -8.59
CA GLU A 56 9.31 3.74 -9.94
C GLU A 56 10.75 4.05 -10.30
N LEU A 57 11.53 4.56 -9.35
CA LEU A 57 12.96 4.82 -9.53
C LEU A 57 13.74 3.53 -9.82
N GLU A 58 13.45 2.43 -9.13
CA GLU A 58 14.09 1.13 -9.39
C GLU A 58 13.79 0.64 -10.81
N VAL A 59 12.54 0.74 -11.27
CA VAL A 59 12.17 0.38 -12.66
C VAL A 59 12.90 1.25 -13.69
N LEU A 60 13.04 2.55 -13.43
CA LEU A 60 13.79 3.47 -14.29
C LEU A 60 15.29 3.15 -14.33
N LYS A 61 15.90 2.78 -13.20
CA LYS A 61 17.30 2.35 -13.13
C LYS A 61 17.55 1.08 -13.95
N MET A 62 16.57 0.19 -14.05
CA MET A 62 16.60 -0.97 -14.94
C MET A 62 16.50 -0.61 -16.43
N GLY A 63 16.31 0.67 -16.78
CA GLY A 63 16.16 1.13 -18.16
C GLY A 63 14.80 0.78 -18.76
N ARG A 64 13.80 0.49 -17.92
CA ARG A 64 12.44 0.15 -18.34
C ARG A 64 11.51 1.35 -18.20
N THR A 65 10.37 1.26 -18.88
CA THR A 65 9.29 2.24 -18.80
C THR A 65 8.11 1.60 -18.11
N LEU A 66 7.41 2.38 -17.29
CA LEU A 66 6.17 1.92 -16.67
C LEU A 66 4.98 2.10 -17.61
N PRO A 67 3.98 1.22 -17.52
CA PRO A 67 2.65 1.46 -18.06
C PRO A 67 2.00 2.72 -17.46
N SER A 68 0.84 3.11 -18.00
CA SER A 68 0.07 4.20 -17.38
C SER A 68 -0.44 3.81 -16.00
N GLU A 69 -0.72 4.80 -15.14
CA GLU A 69 -1.29 4.55 -13.80
C GLU A 69 -2.63 3.78 -13.89
N GLU A 70 -3.42 4.04 -14.93
CA GLU A 70 -4.68 3.33 -15.21
C GLU A 70 -4.45 1.85 -15.53
N ASP A 71 -3.42 1.55 -16.33
CA ASP A 71 -3.05 0.16 -16.64
C ASP A 71 -2.48 -0.55 -15.41
N LEU A 72 -1.68 0.14 -14.59
CA LEU A 72 -1.14 -0.41 -13.34
C LEU A 72 -2.25 -0.74 -12.34
N LEU A 73 -3.22 0.17 -12.16
CA LEU A 73 -4.37 -0.09 -11.31
C LEU A 73 -5.19 -1.31 -11.76
N ALA A 74 -5.24 -1.60 -13.06
CA ALA A 74 -5.90 -2.79 -13.59
C ALA A 74 -5.19 -4.11 -13.22
N LEU A 75 -3.92 -4.05 -12.82
CA LEU A 75 -3.15 -5.20 -12.30
C LEU A 75 -3.46 -5.50 -10.83
N SER A 76 -3.96 -4.51 -10.09
CA SER A 76 -4.33 -4.73 -8.71
C SER A 76 -5.60 -5.58 -8.65
N GLU A 77 -5.49 -6.83 -8.22
CA GLU A 77 -6.65 -7.67 -7.89
C GLU A 77 -7.41 -7.16 -6.64
N ASP A 78 -6.92 -6.06 -6.03
CA ASP A 78 -7.47 -5.40 -4.87
C ASP A 78 -8.79 -4.70 -5.20
N ASN A 79 -9.84 -5.50 -5.42
CA ASN A 79 -11.23 -5.07 -5.44
C ASN A 79 -11.71 -4.57 -4.06
N SER A 80 -10.81 -4.48 -3.07
CA SER A 80 -11.13 -4.16 -1.69
C SER A 80 -11.10 -2.68 -1.37
N ILE A 81 -10.89 -1.79 -2.35
CA ILE A 81 -11.26 -0.36 -2.18
C ILE A 81 -12.78 -0.34 -2.05
N PRO A 82 -13.34 -0.20 -0.83
CA PRO A 82 -14.78 -0.17 -0.69
C PRO A 82 -15.21 1.13 -1.36
N ASN A 83 -16.26 1.09 -2.16
CA ASN A 83 -16.81 2.31 -2.73
C ASN A 83 -17.13 3.31 -1.58
N SER A 84 -17.14 4.60 -1.89
CA SER A 84 -17.36 5.65 -0.89
C SER A 84 -18.62 5.38 -0.04
N ASP A 85 -19.65 4.78 -0.64
CA ASP A 85 -20.91 4.40 0.03
C ASP A 85 -20.75 3.25 1.04
N SER A 86 -19.82 2.33 0.80
CA SER A 86 -19.47 1.25 1.72
C SER A 86 -18.63 1.78 2.87
N LEU A 87 -17.65 2.65 2.58
CA LEU A 87 -16.83 3.30 3.61
C LEU A 87 -17.66 4.14 4.58
N LEU A 88 -18.69 4.85 4.09
CA LEU A 88 -19.61 5.64 4.93
C LEU A 88 -20.46 4.79 5.88
N LYS A 89 -20.59 3.49 5.63
CA LYS A 89 -21.38 2.56 6.47
C LYS A 89 -20.52 1.78 7.46
N MET A 90 -19.21 1.74 7.25
CA MET A 90 -18.28 1.01 8.10
C MET A 90 -18.04 1.77 9.40
N ASP A 91 -18.03 1.05 10.51
CA ASP A 91 -17.62 1.60 11.79
C ASP A 91 -16.11 1.84 11.79
N TYR A 92 -15.61 2.74 12.63
CA TYR A 92 -14.18 3.06 12.69
C TYR A 92 -13.33 1.83 13.01
N LYS A 93 -13.85 0.91 13.83
CA LYS A 93 -13.21 -0.38 14.09
C LYS A 93 -13.06 -1.24 12.82
N ASP A 94 -14.02 -1.20 11.91
CA ASP A 94 -14.02 -2.02 10.69
C ASP A 94 -13.02 -1.44 9.69
N ILE A 95 -12.89 -0.11 9.66
CA ILE A 95 -11.85 0.59 8.90
C ILE A 95 -10.45 0.21 9.40
N LEU A 96 -10.24 0.16 10.73
CA LEU A 96 -8.97 -0.26 11.31
C LEU A 96 -8.63 -1.71 10.97
N LEU A 97 -9.61 -2.63 11.05
CA LEU A 97 -9.40 -4.04 10.68
C LEU A 97 -9.02 -4.19 9.20
N LEU A 98 -9.70 -3.45 8.32
CA LEU A 98 -9.38 -3.45 6.89
C LEU A 98 -7.96 -2.90 6.62
N ALA A 99 -7.58 -1.83 7.32
CA ALA A 99 -6.23 -1.28 7.21
C ALA A 99 -5.17 -2.30 7.68
N ILE A 100 -5.37 -2.96 8.83
CA ILE A 100 -4.46 -4.02 9.33
C ILE A 100 -4.28 -5.14 8.31
N GLU A 101 -5.38 -5.62 7.70
CA GLU A 101 -5.33 -6.65 6.67
C GLU A 101 -4.55 -6.18 5.44
N LYS A 102 -4.78 -4.93 5.02
CA LYS A 102 -4.11 -4.34 3.85
C LYS A 102 -2.61 -4.21 4.07
N GLU A 103 -2.18 -3.72 5.23
CA GLU A 103 -0.77 -3.63 5.62
C GLU A 103 -0.10 -5.02 5.74
N ASP A 104 -0.81 -6.03 6.27
CA ASP A 104 -0.29 -7.41 6.34
C ASP A 104 -0.03 -8.01 4.97
N VAL A 105 -0.97 -7.81 4.02
CA VAL A 105 -0.82 -8.26 2.64
C VAL A 105 0.31 -7.49 1.94
N SER A 106 0.42 -6.19 2.19
CA SER A 106 1.49 -5.34 1.63
C SER A 106 2.87 -5.81 2.09
N PHE A 107 3.06 -5.97 3.41
CA PHE A 107 4.28 -6.53 3.99
C PHE A 107 4.67 -7.88 3.36
N ARG A 108 3.71 -8.82 3.29
CA ARG A 108 3.94 -10.14 2.71
C ARG A 108 4.35 -10.06 1.25
N THR A 109 3.69 -9.17 0.49
CA THR A 109 4.04 -8.91 -0.91
C THR A 109 5.51 -8.52 -0.99
N TYR A 110 5.95 -7.49 -0.28
CA TYR A 110 7.34 -7.03 -0.34
C TYR A 110 8.35 -8.11 0.05
N VAL A 111 8.09 -8.86 1.13
CA VAL A 111 8.94 -9.99 1.53
C VAL A 111 9.03 -11.06 0.44
N ASP A 112 7.92 -11.36 -0.24
CA ASP A 112 7.87 -12.32 -1.33
C ASP A 112 8.57 -11.81 -2.60
N LEU A 113 8.70 -10.49 -2.77
CA LEU A 113 9.41 -9.88 -3.91
C LEU A 113 10.93 -9.85 -3.73
N VAL A 114 11.44 -9.79 -2.50
CA VAL A 114 12.90 -9.70 -2.22
C VAL A 114 13.74 -10.77 -2.93
N PRO A 115 13.35 -12.07 -2.96
CA PRO A 115 14.11 -13.10 -3.67
C PRO A 115 14.17 -12.92 -5.19
N HIS A 116 13.27 -12.11 -5.75
CA HIS A 116 13.15 -11.87 -7.20
C HIS A 116 13.91 -10.61 -7.64
N ALA A 117 14.34 -9.75 -6.70
CA ALA A 117 15.17 -8.60 -7.03
C ALA A 117 16.60 -9.04 -7.42
N VAL A 118 17.07 -8.53 -8.55
CA VAL A 118 18.36 -8.92 -9.18
C VAL A 118 19.55 -8.30 -8.46
N ASP A 119 19.45 -7.03 -8.09
CA ASP A 119 20.49 -6.27 -7.41
C ASP A 119 20.18 -6.06 -5.92
N GLU A 120 21.23 -5.81 -5.14
CA GLU A 120 21.11 -5.62 -3.68
C GLU A 120 20.40 -4.30 -3.32
N GLU A 121 20.49 -3.27 -4.17
CA GLU A 121 19.85 -1.98 -3.90
C GLU A 121 18.31 -2.12 -3.95
N SER A 122 17.79 -2.79 -4.97
CA SER A 122 16.37 -3.14 -5.06
C SER A 122 15.90 -4.02 -3.91
N LYS A 123 16.72 -4.96 -3.43
CA LYS A 123 16.39 -5.76 -2.23
C LYS A 123 16.29 -4.88 -0.99
N ASP A 124 17.24 -3.96 -0.79
CA ASP A 124 17.23 -3.03 0.33
C ASP A 124 16.00 -2.12 0.29
N VAL A 125 15.59 -1.67 -0.90
CA VAL A 125 14.36 -0.87 -1.10
C VAL A 125 13.12 -1.68 -0.71
N LEU A 126 12.98 -2.91 -1.21
CA LEU A 126 11.83 -3.77 -0.90
C LEU A 126 11.76 -4.11 0.60
N LEU A 127 12.90 -4.39 1.23
CA LEU A 127 12.98 -4.64 2.67
C LEU A 127 12.64 -3.40 3.49
N ALA A 128 13.13 -2.23 3.08
CA ALA A 128 12.81 -0.97 3.75
C ALA A 128 11.31 -0.68 3.72
N ILE A 129 10.66 -0.88 2.56
CA ILE A 129 9.21 -0.72 2.44
C ILE A 129 8.50 -1.76 3.31
N ALA A 130 8.89 -3.04 3.27
CA ALA A 130 8.31 -4.07 4.13
C ALA A 130 8.38 -3.72 5.63
N GLU A 131 9.48 -3.12 6.09
CA GLU A 131 9.62 -2.64 7.46
C GLU A 131 8.69 -1.45 7.78
N GLU A 132 8.41 -0.58 6.81
CA GLU A 132 7.45 0.53 6.92
C GLU A 132 6.01 -0.03 7.05
N GLU A 133 5.59 -0.97 6.19
CA GLU A 133 4.26 -1.61 6.26
C GLU A 133 4.00 -2.29 7.61
N VAL A 134 5.01 -2.97 8.19
CA VAL A 134 4.88 -3.59 9.51
C VAL A 134 4.67 -2.54 10.60
N LYS A 135 5.30 -1.37 10.49
CA LYS A 135 5.09 -0.27 11.45
C LYS A 135 3.68 0.29 11.32
N HIS A 136 3.17 0.44 10.11
CA HIS A 136 1.79 0.87 9.87
C HIS A 136 0.80 -0.13 10.46
N LYS A 137 0.99 -1.42 10.20
CA LYS A 137 0.19 -2.50 10.80
C LYS A 137 0.16 -2.40 12.32
N PHE A 138 1.31 -2.30 12.98
CA PHE A 138 1.37 -2.18 14.44
C PHE A 138 0.69 -0.91 14.96
N ARG A 139 0.80 0.21 14.23
CA ARG A 139 0.10 1.44 14.57
C ARG A 139 -1.41 1.21 14.57
N PHE A 140 -1.97 0.54 13.56
CA PHE A 140 -3.40 0.23 13.50
C PHE A 140 -3.84 -0.79 14.54
N GLU A 141 -3.08 -1.85 14.78
CA GLU A 141 -3.36 -2.82 15.84
C GLU A 141 -3.42 -2.13 17.22
N PHE A 142 -2.47 -1.22 17.49
CA PHE A 142 -2.47 -0.44 18.72
C PHE A 142 -3.71 0.45 18.84
N GLU A 143 -4.07 1.20 17.79
CA GLU A 143 -5.26 2.04 17.79
C GLU A 143 -6.55 1.22 17.97
N TYR A 144 -6.63 0.06 17.33
CA TYR A 144 -7.74 -0.89 17.49
C TYR A 144 -7.85 -1.37 18.94
N ASP A 145 -6.75 -1.82 19.54
CA ASP A 145 -6.71 -2.26 20.94
C ASP A 145 -7.14 -1.15 21.91
N MET A 146 -6.71 0.09 21.66
CA MET A 146 -7.09 1.25 22.47
C MET A 146 -8.57 1.60 22.33
N LEU A 147 -9.14 1.46 21.14
CA LEU A 147 -10.57 1.62 20.87
C LEU A 147 -11.39 0.56 21.61
N MET A 148 -10.96 -0.70 21.54
CA MET A 148 -11.65 -1.84 22.18
C MET A 148 -11.57 -1.81 23.71
N LYS A 149 -10.54 -1.16 24.30
CA LYS A 149 -10.44 -0.96 25.76
C LYS A 149 -11.31 0.19 26.29
N LYS A 150 -11.68 1.14 25.42
CA LYS A 150 -12.50 2.32 25.77
C LYS A 150 -14.01 2.08 25.63
N THR A 151 -14.40 0.99 24.96
CA THR A 151 -15.79 0.60 24.68
C THR A 151 -16.28 -0.40 25.73
#